data_AF-A0A3N5T258-F1
#
_entry.id   AF-A0A3N5T258-F1
#
_cell.length_a   1.000
_cell.length_b   1.000
_cell.length_c   1.000
_cell.angle_alpha   90.00
_cell.angle_beta   90.00
_cell.angle_gamma   90.00
#
_symmetry.space_group_name_H-M   'P 1'
#
loop_
_entity.id
_entity.type
_entity.pdbx_description
1 polymer ?
#
loop_
_entity_poly.entity_id
_entity_poly.type
_entity_poly.pdbx_seq_one_letter_code
_entity_poly.pdbx_strand_id
1 'polypeptide(L)'
;MPQLLTPGRWRALSATSTRRHAFTVLAFDQRGNYRQLLPANSTYEDAVQIKYEVVAALAPHTSAVLLDPEYGLKAAMLGVGSSGLLMCIEDT
;
A
#
# COMPACT_ATOMS: atom_id res chain seq x y z
N MET A 1 -25.75 -14.33 10.82
CA MET A 1 -25.40 -13.76 12.14
C MET A 1 -24.45 -12.59 11.91
N PRO A 2 -24.62 -11.43 12.56
CA PRO A 2 -23.61 -10.37 12.46
C PRO A 2 -22.30 -10.92 13.02
N GLN A 3 -21.25 -10.88 12.22
CA GLN A 3 -19.95 -11.42 12.61
C GLN A 3 -19.33 -10.47 13.63
N LEU A 4 -19.19 -10.93 14.88
CA LEU A 4 -18.55 -10.14 15.93
C LEU A 4 -17.09 -9.87 15.54
N LEU A 5 -16.68 -8.60 15.50
CA LEU A 5 -15.29 -8.24 15.24
C LEU A 5 -14.45 -8.52 16.49
N THR A 6 -13.35 -9.26 16.31
CA THR A 6 -12.36 -9.41 17.38
C THR A 6 -11.63 -8.08 17.61
N PRO A 7 -11.07 -7.82 18.80
CA PRO A 7 -10.32 -6.60 19.07
C PRO A 7 -9.17 -6.33 18.07
N GLY A 8 -8.49 -7.40 17.61
CA GLY A 8 -7.42 -7.30 16.61
C GLY A 8 -7.94 -6.86 15.24
N ARG A 9 -9.05 -7.45 14.77
CA ARG A 9 -9.69 -7.04 13.50
C ARG A 9 -10.19 -5.60 13.57
N TRP A 10 -10.82 -5.22 14.68
CA TRP A 10 -11.25 -3.84 14.90
C TRP A 10 -10.08 -2.85 14.84
N ARG A 11 -8.96 -3.18 15.51
CA ARG A 11 -7.75 -2.34 15.49
C ARG A 11 -7.19 -2.18 14.09
N ALA A 12 -7.07 -3.26 13.32
CA ALA A 12 -6.56 -3.22 11.95
C ALA A 12 -7.47 -2.41 11.02
N LEU A 13 -8.79 -2.64 11.08
CA LEU A 13 -9.77 -1.86 10.31
C LEU A 13 -9.75 -0.38 10.69
N SER A 14 -9.61 -0.08 11.98
CA SER A 14 -9.51 1.30 12.46
C SER A 14 -8.24 1.98 11.95
N ALA A 15 -7.10 1.27 12.00
CA ALA A 15 -5.80 1.78 11.57
C ALA A 15 -5.71 2.06 10.06
N THR A 16 -6.56 1.44 9.25
CA THR A 16 -6.61 1.65 7.79
C THR A 16 -7.77 2.55 7.35
N SER A 17 -8.55 3.08 8.28
CA SER A 17 -9.71 3.94 8.03
C SER A 17 -9.48 5.38 8.49
N THR A 18 -10.22 6.31 7.90
CA THR A 18 -10.30 7.69 8.39
C THR A 18 -11.04 7.76 9.73
N ARG A 19 -10.95 8.91 10.43
CA ARG A 19 -11.74 9.17 11.65
C ARG A 19 -13.26 9.09 11.46
N ARG A 20 -13.74 9.12 10.22
CA ARG A 20 -15.16 8.97 9.85
C ARG A 20 -15.53 7.54 9.44
N HIS A 21 -14.65 6.57 9.71
CA HIS A 21 -14.82 5.16 9.33
C HIS A 21 -14.97 4.91 7.83
N ALA A 22 -14.38 5.79 7.00
CA ALA A 22 -14.28 5.62 5.56
C ALA A 22 -12.88 5.13 5.16
N PHE A 23 -12.78 4.30 4.12
CA PHE A 23 -11.52 3.86 3.54
C PHE A 23 -11.17 4.73 2.33
N THR A 24 -9.99 5.35 2.36
CA THR A 24 -9.43 6.12 1.25
C THR A 24 -8.04 5.55 0.98
N VAL A 25 -7.98 4.45 0.24
CA VAL A 25 -6.77 3.62 0.09
C VAL A 25 -6.08 3.92 -1.23
N LEU A 26 -4.77 4.18 -1.21
CA LEU A 26 -3.93 4.15 -2.40
C LEU A 26 -3.55 2.70 -2.71
N ALA A 27 -4.00 2.17 -3.84
CA ALA A 27 -3.61 0.85 -4.31
C ALA A 27 -2.43 0.97 -5.30
N PHE A 28 -1.27 0.47 -4.89
CA PHE A 28 -0.06 0.41 -5.73
C PHE A 28 0.66 -0.94 -5.60
N ASP A 29 -0.09 -2.04 -5.61
CA ASP A 29 0.36 -3.42 -5.56
C ASP A 29 0.62 -4.06 -6.94
N GLN A 30 0.48 -3.30 -8.03
CA GLN A 30 0.74 -3.81 -9.38
C GLN A 30 2.21 -4.25 -9.53
N ARG A 31 2.43 -5.46 -10.06
CA ARG A 31 3.76 -6.04 -10.32
C ARG A 31 4.06 -6.11 -11.83
N GLY A 32 3.55 -7.13 -12.53
CA GLY A 32 3.79 -7.32 -13.96
C GLY A 32 3.35 -6.13 -14.84
N ASN A 33 2.10 -5.66 -14.66
CA ASN A 33 1.60 -4.49 -15.38
C ASN A 33 2.39 -3.23 -15.04
N TYR A 34 2.82 -3.09 -13.79
CA TYR A 34 3.68 -1.97 -13.38
C TYR A 34 5.01 -2.00 -14.14
N ARG A 35 5.63 -3.17 -14.28
CA ARG A 35 6.85 -3.31 -15.09
C ARG A 35 6.67 -2.97 -16.56
N GLN A 36 5.51 -3.29 -17.14
CA GLN A 36 5.20 -2.93 -18.53
C GLN A 36 5.00 -1.42 -18.74
N LEU A 37 4.64 -0.68 -17.69
CA LEU A 37 4.48 0.78 -17.75
C LEU A 37 5.82 1.52 -17.63
N LEU A 38 6.86 0.86 -17.11
CA LEU A 38 8.18 1.46 -16.97
C LEU A 38 8.94 1.45 -18.30
N PRO A 39 9.88 2.38 -18.51
CA PRO A 39 10.83 2.30 -19.62
C PRO A 39 11.51 0.93 -19.71
N ALA A 40 11.76 0.44 -20.92
CA ALA A 40 12.29 -0.91 -21.16
C ALA A 40 13.62 -1.22 -20.45
N ASN A 41 14.42 -0.19 -20.15
CA ASN A 41 15.71 -0.33 -19.47
C ASN A 41 15.65 -0.06 -17.96
N SER A 42 14.45 0.09 -17.38
CA SER A 42 14.29 0.35 -15.95
C SER A 42 14.71 -0.85 -15.11
N THR A 43 15.62 -0.60 -14.17
CA THR A 43 16.14 -1.57 -13.22
C THR A 43 15.08 -1.96 -12.18
N TYR A 44 15.41 -2.94 -11.34
CA TYR A 44 14.61 -3.24 -10.15
C TYR A 44 14.57 -2.07 -9.18
N GLU A 45 15.72 -1.42 -8.99
CA GLU A 45 15.90 -0.28 -8.12
C GLU A 45 15.05 0.91 -8.57
N ASP A 46 14.96 1.16 -9.89
CA ASP A 46 14.08 2.19 -10.45
C ASP A 46 12.62 1.92 -10.12
N ALA A 47 12.18 0.66 -10.28
CA ALA A 47 10.81 0.26 -9.97
C ALA A 47 10.49 0.42 -8.47
N VAL A 48 11.42 0.04 -7.59
CA VAL A 48 11.27 0.25 -6.13
C VAL A 48 11.25 1.74 -5.78
N GLN A 49 12.12 2.53 -6.42
CA GLN A 49 12.26 3.96 -6.14
C GLN A 49 11.02 4.74 -6.56
N ILE A 50 10.49 4.48 -7.75
CA ILE A 50 9.25 5.12 -8.23
C ILE A 50 8.08 4.78 -7.30
N LYS A 51 7.93 3.52 -6.85
CA LYS A 51 6.90 3.17 -5.87
C LYS A 51 7.06 3.95 -4.57
N TYR A 52 8.29 4.03 -4.05
CA TYR A 52 8.59 4.80 -2.85
C TYR A 52 8.20 6.28 -3.03
N GLU A 53 8.57 6.92 -4.14
CA GLU A 53 8.29 8.33 -4.39
C GLU A 53 6.79 8.62 -4.48
N VAL A 54 6.04 7.80 -5.21
CA VAL A 54 4.58 7.93 -5.31
C VAL A 54 3.92 7.75 -3.94
N VAL A 55 4.33 6.73 -3.18
CA VAL A 55 3.77 6.47 -1.85
C VAL A 55 4.12 7.59 -0.89
N ALA A 56 5.38 8.03 -0.84
CA ALA A 56 5.80 9.11 0.05
C ALA A 56 5.06 10.43 -0.23
N ALA A 57 4.77 10.71 -1.51
CA ALA A 57 4.01 11.90 -1.91
C ALA A 57 2.52 11.81 -1.59
N LEU A 58 1.90 10.63 -1.74
CA LEU A 58 0.44 10.47 -1.69
C LEU A 58 -0.09 9.91 -0.37
N ALA A 59 0.71 9.15 0.38
CA ALA A 59 0.32 8.55 1.65
C ALA A 59 -0.23 9.56 2.69
N PRO A 60 0.24 10.82 2.79
CA PRO A 60 -0.36 11.80 3.70
C PRO A 60 -1.83 12.14 3.41
N HIS A 61 -2.33 11.80 2.22
CA HIS A 61 -3.68 12.08 1.76
C HIS A 61 -4.61 10.85 1.80
N THR A 62 -4.11 9.71 2.25
CA THR A 62 -4.84 8.45 2.29
C THR A 62 -5.08 7.99 3.72
N SER A 63 -5.99 7.03 3.91
CA SER A 63 -6.15 6.33 5.18
C SER A 63 -5.25 5.11 5.26
N ALA A 64 -4.92 4.51 4.12
CA ALA A 64 -3.98 3.42 4.01
C ALA A 64 -3.36 3.32 2.61
N VAL A 65 -2.30 2.54 2.50
CA VAL A 65 -1.66 2.17 1.23
C VAL A 65 -1.66 0.64 1.11
N LEU A 66 -2.07 0.13 -0.04
CA LEU A 66 -1.93 -1.28 -0.44
C LEU A 66 -0.73 -1.43 -1.36
N LEU A 67 0.20 -2.30 -0.98
CA LEU A 67 1.46 -2.55 -1.68
C LEU A 67 1.66 -4.04 -1.93
N ASP A 68 2.67 -4.37 -2.74
CA ASP A 68 3.18 -5.71 -2.97
C ASP A 68 4.53 -5.95 -2.27
N PRO A 69 4.88 -7.20 -1.94
CA PRO A 69 6.14 -7.51 -1.26
C PRO A 69 7.38 -7.41 -2.17
N GLU A 70 7.23 -7.38 -3.50
CA GLU A 70 8.34 -7.45 -4.45
C GLU A 70 9.00 -6.08 -4.67
N TYR A 71 8.21 -5.05 -4.94
CA TYR A 71 8.67 -3.67 -5.19
C TYR A 71 8.27 -2.69 -4.08
N GLY A 72 7.23 -3.03 -3.31
CA GLY A 72 6.61 -2.12 -2.34
C GLY A 72 7.28 -2.05 -0.98
N LEU A 73 8.21 -2.94 -0.64
CA LEU A 73 8.74 -3.04 0.74
C LEU A 73 9.43 -1.75 1.21
N LYS A 74 10.22 -1.09 0.36
CA LYS A 74 10.83 0.21 0.68
C LYS A 74 9.77 1.27 0.99
N ALA A 75 8.72 1.32 0.18
CA ALA A 75 7.60 2.25 0.36
C ALA A 75 6.83 1.94 1.66
N ALA A 76 6.62 0.67 1.97
CA ALA A 76 5.97 0.22 3.20
C ALA A 76 6.74 0.63 4.46
N MET A 77 8.08 0.56 4.43
CA MET A 77 8.92 0.87 5.60
C MET A 77 9.16 2.36 5.78
N LEU A 78 9.30 3.12 4.70
CA LEU A 78 9.81 4.50 4.75
C LEU A 78 8.82 5.53 4.20
N GLY A 79 7.86 5.12 3.37
CA GLY A 79 6.98 6.03 2.62
C GLY A 79 5.57 6.20 3.20
N VAL A 80 5.04 5.21 3.92
CA VAL A 80 3.63 5.23 4.38
C VAL A 80 3.34 6.27 5.47
N GLY A 81 4.34 6.69 6.24
CA GLY A 81 4.18 7.68 7.31
C GLY A 81 3.11 7.25 8.33
N SER A 82 2.07 8.07 8.47
CA SER A 82 0.93 7.79 9.38
C SER A 82 -0.24 7.04 8.72
N SER A 83 -0.18 6.77 7.41
CA SER A 83 -1.20 5.95 6.74
C SER A 83 -1.11 4.50 7.21
N GLY A 84 -2.26 3.83 7.26
CA GLY A 84 -2.30 2.38 7.44
C GLY A 84 -1.59 1.65 6.30
N LEU A 85 -1.20 0.40 6.54
CA LEU A 85 -0.54 -0.44 5.55
C LEU A 85 -1.35 -1.72 5.32
N LEU A 86 -1.53 -2.05 4.04
CA LEU A 86 -2.06 -3.30 3.55
C LEU A 86 -1.00 -3.95 2.65
N MET A 87 -0.88 -5.26 2.73
CA MET A 87 0.06 -6.03 1.92
C MET A 87 -0.69 -7.09 1.13
N CYS A 88 -0.51 -7.07 -0.19
CA CYS A 88 -0.91 -8.12 -1.11
C CYS A 88 -0.28 -9.46 -0.70
N ILE A 89 -1.03 -10.56 -0.83
CA ILE A 89 -0.60 -11.91 -0.43
C ILE A 89 -0.63 -12.92 -1.59
N GLU A 90 -1.29 -12.59 -2.67
CA GLU A 90 -1.43 -13.45 -3.83
C GLU A 90 -0.16 -13.45 -4.68
N ASP A 91 0.09 -14.58 -5.35
CA ASP A 91 1.05 -14.62 -6.45
C ASP A 91 0.45 -13.89 -7.67
N THR A 92 1.30 -13.25 -8.47
CA THR A 92 0.89 -12.67 -9.77
C THR A 92 1.02 -13.66 -10.89
#